data_AF-A0A963EZV9-F1
#
_entry.id   AF-A0A963EZV9-F1
#
_cell.length_a   1.000
_cell.length_b   1.000
_cell.length_c   1.000
_cell.angle_alpha   90.00
_cell.angle_beta   90.00
_cell.angle_gamma   90.00
#
_symmetry.space_group_name_H-M   'P 1'
#
loop_
_entity.id
_entity.type
_entity.pdbx_description
1 polymer ?
#
loop_
_entity_poly.entity_id
_entity_poly.type
_entity_poly.pdbx_seq_one_letter_code
_entity_poly.pdbx_strand_id
1 'polypeptide(L)'
;AQRTRNEPVSEIMQIKGTSDTHPLLSPEDEFANFEIVSTQLSASGDFSEPKGSYARDALRTGIEFAHAEGFNPYRFGVIGSSDSHNASTPVEENNYSGKLPLMDGTAGLRLGEAMLLPDSMRRSSKWGAAGLAGVWAEENTRESIFDALLRKETFATSGPRISLRFFGGFDYRADMMDSTDFLEQAYARGVPMGGTLEPASVPPEGGSGGSAPTFAIWAVKDPEGANLDRLQVIKGWVDASGASHETIFDVALSDDRRAGPDGKVPAVGSTVDVASASYSNSIGASQLRAFWQDPEFDSGQEAFYYARALEIPTPRWSTYDAARLGVDAPEPTGIQERAISSAIWYRGE
;
A
#
# COMPACT_ATOMS: atom_id res chain seq x y z
N ALA A 1 1.61 21.86 11.86
CA ALA A 1 1.07 21.62 13.22
C ALA A 1 -0.44 21.36 13.23
N GLN A 2 -1.29 22.29 12.76
CA GLN A 2 -2.76 22.10 12.83
C GLN A 2 -3.29 20.94 11.99
N ARG A 3 -2.80 20.78 10.74
CA ARG A 3 -3.17 19.66 9.87
C ARG A 3 -2.84 18.31 10.50
N THR A 4 -1.58 18.09 10.88
CA THR A 4 -1.12 16.84 11.52
C THR A 4 -1.93 16.46 12.77
N ARG A 5 -2.40 17.46 13.53
CA ARG A 5 -3.26 17.21 14.70
C ARG A 5 -4.69 16.78 14.31
N ASN A 6 -5.24 17.36 13.26
CA ASN A 6 -6.64 17.17 12.87
C ASN A 6 -6.84 16.00 11.88
N GLU A 7 -5.82 15.71 11.07
CA GLU A 7 -5.83 14.73 9.98
C GLU A 7 -4.57 13.84 10.10
N PRO A 8 -4.46 13.03 11.16
CA PRO A 8 -3.28 12.19 11.38
C PRO A 8 -3.18 11.06 10.36
N VAL A 9 -4.31 10.58 9.83
CA VAL A 9 -4.39 9.48 8.87
C VAL A 9 -5.21 9.87 7.64
N SER A 10 -4.84 9.33 6.49
CA SER A 10 -5.56 9.48 5.22
C SER A 10 -6.00 8.11 4.71
N GLU A 11 -7.21 8.03 4.21
CA GLU A 11 -7.66 6.89 3.43
C GLU A 11 -6.98 6.91 2.06
N ILE A 12 -6.37 5.79 1.66
CA ILE A 12 -5.73 5.64 0.35
C ILE A 12 -6.30 4.49 -0.49
N MET A 13 -7.20 3.67 0.08
CA MET A 13 -7.84 2.56 -0.61
C MET A 13 -9.30 2.47 -0.20
N GLN A 14 -10.17 2.40 -1.19
CA GLN A 14 -11.60 2.31 -0.99
C GLN A 14 -12.26 1.57 -2.17
N ILE A 15 -13.51 1.14 -2.03
CA ILE A 15 -14.27 0.50 -3.13
C ILE A 15 -14.24 1.36 -4.42
N LYS A 16 -14.12 2.69 -4.27
CA LYS A 16 -14.03 3.65 -5.37
C LYS A 16 -12.60 3.93 -5.81
N GLY A 17 -11.72 2.94 -5.68
CA GLY A 17 -10.36 2.94 -6.18
C GLY A 17 -9.30 3.26 -5.13
N THR A 18 -8.06 3.37 -5.60
CA THR A 18 -6.89 3.71 -4.80
C THR A 18 -6.41 5.13 -5.05
N SER A 19 -5.76 5.71 -4.06
CA SER A 19 -5.04 6.98 -4.15
C SER A 19 -3.61 6.89 -3.63
N ASP A 20 -2.98 5.70 -3.63
CA ASP A 20 -1.53 5.56 -3.38
C ASP A 20 -0.71 6.41 -4.38
N THR A 21 -0.75 6.01 -5.66
CA THR A 21 -0.12 6.73 -6.77
C THR A 21 -0.88 6.54 -8.08
N HIS A 22 -0.42 7.21 -9.13
CA HIS A 22 -0.96 7.14 -10.49
C HIS A 22 0.19 6.95 -11.50
N PRO A 23 -0.01 6.23 -12.63
CA PRO A 23 1.04 6.02 -13.64
C PRO A 23 1.62 7.31 -14.25
N LEU A 24 0.85 8.40 -14.23
CA LEU A 24 1.33 9.72 -14.69
C LEU A 24 2.25 10.43 -13.69
N LEU A 25 2.20 10.04 -12.41
CA LEU A 25 3.02 10.62 -11.33
C LEU A 25 4.23 9.73 -11.02
N SER A 26 4.06 8.41 -11.17
CA SER A 26 5.04 7.36 -10.88
C SER A 26 5.23 6.43 -12.10
N PRO A 27 5.79 6.90 -13.22
CA PRO A 27 5.88 6.13 -14.46
C PRO A 27 6.81 4.90 -14.36
N GLU A 28 7.76 4.92 -13.43
CA GLU A 28 8.69 3.81 -13.19
C GLU A 28 8.10 2.73 -12.24
N ASP A 29 6.94 2.98 -11.65
CA ASP A 29 6.26 2.00 -10.80
C ASP A 29 5.29 1.15 -11.62
N GLU A 30 5.71 -0.09 -11.94
CA GLU A 30 4.91 -1.05 -12.72
C GLU A 30 3.55 -1.40 -12.07
N PHE A 31 3.38 -1.11 -10.77
CA PHE A 31 2.17 -1.38 -10.02
C PHE A 31 1.31 -0.13 -9.75
N ALA A 32 1.64 1.02 -10.35
CA ALA A 32 0.92 2.29 -10.15
C ALA A 32 -0.52 2.30 -10.70
N ASN A 33 -0.88 1.37 -11.60
CA ASN A 33 -2.20 1.34 -12.26
C ASN A 33 -3.24 0.44 -11.56
N PHE A 34 -3.18 0.34 -10.23
CA PHE A 34 -4.08 -0.54 -9.47
C PHE A 34 -5.44 0.11 -9.24
N GLU A 35 -6.55 -0.50 -9.66
CA GLU A 35 -7.94 -0.06 -9.38
C GLU A 35 -8.14 1.47 -9.45
N ILE A 36 -7.65 2.11 -10.52
CA ILE A 36 -7.76 3.57 -10.71
C ILE A 36 -9.15 3.93 -11.21
N VAL A 37 -9.82 4.82 -10.46
CA VAL A 37 -11.06 5.48 -10.90
C VAL A 37 -10.72 6.87 -11.42
N SER A 38 -10.69 7.01 -12.75
CA SER A 38 -10.24 8.23 -13.43
C SER A 38 -11.29 9.34 -13.53
N THR A 39 -12.49 9.14 -13.00
CA THR A 39 -13.59 10.10 -13.05
C THR A 39 -13.97 10.57 -11.66
N GLN A 40 -14.24 11.86 -11.53
CA GLN A 40 -14.77 12.45 -10.32
C GLN A 40 -16.13 11.85 -9.96
N LEU A 41 -16.38 11.71 -8.65
CA LEU A 41 -17.67 11.27 -8.12
C LEU A 41 -18.63 12.46 -8.00
N SER A 42 -18.76 13.20 -9.10
CA SER A 42 -19.63 14.37 -9.23
C SER A 42 -20.82 14.08 -10.16
N ALA A 43 -21.70 15.06 -10.31
CA ALA A 43 -22.78 15.00 -11.30
C ALA A 43 -22.26 15.11 -12.74
N SER A 44 -21.16 15.83 -12.97
CA SER A 44 -20.54 15.98 -14.29
C SER A 44 -19.77 14.72 -14.70
N GLY A 45 -19.18 14.00 -13.73
CA GLY A 45 -18.38 12.81 -14.01
C GLY A 45 -17.11 13.13 -14.80
N ASP A 46 -16.60 14.36 -14.67
CA ASP A 46 -15.39 14.82 -15.34
C ASP A 46 -14.18 13.97 -14.94
N PHE A 47 -13.13 13.96 -15.76
CA PHE A 47 -11.90 13.29 -15.40
C PHE A 47 -11.26 13.92 -14.15
N SER A 48 -10.71 13.09 -13.28
CA SER A 48 -9.92 13.52 -12.13
C SER A 48 -8.57 14.07 -12.56
N GLU A 49 -8.09 15.13 -11.91
CA GLU A 49 -6.71 15.61 -12.07
C GLU A 49 -5.79 14.80 -11.15
N PRO A 50 -4.82 14.02 -11.67
CA PRO A 50 -3.94 13.23 -10.81
C PRO A 50 -3.07 14.08 -9.89
N LYS A 51 -2.51 15.20 -10.38
CA LYS A 51 -1.64 16.03 -9.54
C LYS A 51 -2.42 16.62 -8.37
N GLY A 52 -1.91 16.42 -7.15
CA GLY A 52 -2.55 16.82 -5.90
C GLY A 52 -3.66 15.89 -5.39
N SER A 53 -3.92 14.76 -6.08
CA SER A 53 -4.99 13.82 -5.71
C SER A 53 -4.50 12.48 -5.15
N TYR A 54 -3.18 12.25 -5.14
CA TYR A 54 -2.58 10.98 -4.71
C TYR A 54 -1.63 11.17 -3.52
N ALA A 55 -1.61 10.19 -2.62
CA ALA A 55 -0.88 10.23 -1.36
C ALA A 55 0.64 10.32 -1.59
N ARG A 56 1.20 9.55 -2.52
CA ARG A 56 2.64 9.61 -2.83
C ARG A 56 3.07 10.98 -3.34
N ASP A 57 2.25 11.61 -4.18
CA ASP A 57 2.47 12.99 -4.64
C ASP A 57 2.45 13.97 -3.46
N ALA A 58 1.49 13.84 -2.54
CA ALA A 58 1.43 14.64 -1.33
C ALA A 58 2.65 14.42 -0.40
N LEU A 59 3.13 13.18 -0.25
CA LEU A 59 4.33 12.87 0.53
C LEU A 59 5.58 13.55 -0.08
N ARG A 60 5.71 13.52 -1.41
CA ARG A 60 6.76 14.21 -2.17
C ARG A 60 6.67 15.73 -2.01
N THR A 61 5.50 16.31 -2.21
CA THR A 61 5.27 17.74 -1.92
C THR A 61 5.60 18.09 -0.47
N GLY A 62 5.38 17.17 0.48
CA GLY A 62 5.73 17.36 1.88
C GLY A 62 7.23 17.53 2.15
N ILE A 63 8.07 16.73 1.50
CA ILE A 63 9.54 16.87 1.63
C ILE A 63 10.08 18.07 0.84
N GLU A 64 9.41 18.46 -0.26
CA GLU A 64 9.72 19.73 -0.96
C GLU A 64 9.45 20.95 -0.05
N PHE A 65 8.32 20.97 0.65
CA PHE A 65 8.03 22.01 1.66
C PHE A 65 9.04 21.98 2.82
N ALA A 66 9.47 20.78 3.24
CA ALA A 66 10.46 20.66 4.30
C ALA A 66 11.80 21.30 3.88
N HIS A 67 12.24 21.04 2.65
CA HIS A 67 13.44 21.62 2.08
C HIS A 67 13.34 23.14 1.91
N ALA A 68 12.26 23.63 1.32
CA ALA A 68 12.10 25.05 0.99
C ALA A 68 11.75 25.94 2.18
N GLU A 69 10.95 25.43 3.12
CA GLU A 69 10.31 26.23 4.18
C GLU A 69 10.54 25.69 5.60
N GLY A 70 11.22 24.55 5.75
CA GLY A 70 11.55 23.96 7.05
C GLY A 70 10.37 23.27 7.76
N PHE A 71 9.26 22.98 7.06
CA PHE A 71 8.14 22.23 7.62
C PHE A 71 7.49 21.28 6.60
N ASN A 72 6.93 20.17 7.07
CA ASN A 72 6.21 19.20 6.25
C ASN A 72 4.76 19.04 6.74
N PRO A 73 3.74 19.48 5.97
CA PRO A 73 2.33 19.34 6.36
C PRO A 73 1.76 17.94 6.04
N TYR A 74 2.44 17.12 5.24
CA TYR A 74 1.96 15.85 4.71
C TYR A 74 2.56 14.63 5.42
N ARG A 75 2.88 14.75 6.72
CA ARG A 75 3.28 13.61 7.55
C ARG A 75 2.06 12.86 8.12
N PHE A 76 1.25 12.28 7.26
CA PHE A 76 0.05 11.49 7.62
C PHE A 76 0.30 9.98 7.50
N GLY A 77 -0.41 9.19 8.28
CA GLY A 77 -0.49 7.74 8.15
C GLY A 77 -1.53 7.33 7.12
N VAL A 78 -1.51 6.07 6.70
CA VAL A 78 -2.45 5.57 5.68
C VAL A 78 -3.32 4.45 6.22
N ILE A 79 -4.56 4.40 5.72
CA ILE A 79 -5.54 3.33 5.96
C ILE A 79 -6.32 3.01 4.68
N GLY A 80 -6.97 1.86 4.63
CA GLY A 80 -8.04 1.56 3.68
C GLY A 80 -9.40 1.54 4.38
N SER A 81 -10.49 1.68 3.63
CA SER A 81 -11.85 1.51 4.16
C SER A 81 -12.79 0.91 3.13
N SER A 82 -13.82 0.19 3.56
CA SER A 82 -14.80 -0.36 2.62
C SER A 82 -15.73 0.70 2.03
N ASP A 83 -16.26 1.58 2.88
CA ASP A 83 -17.35 2.52 2.59
C ASP A 83 -18.49 1.83 1.81
N SER A 84 -18.98 0.73 2.36
CA SER A 84 -20.15 -0.01 1.88
C SER A 84 -21.46 0.59 2.42
N HIS A 85 -22.52 0.62 1.60
CA HIS A 85 -23.82 1.24 1.94
C HIS A 85 -24.93 0.18 2.07
N ASN A 86 -24.54 -1.03 2.45
CA ASN A 86 -25.39 -2.23 2.50
C ASN A 86 -25.17 -3.08 3.77
N ALA A 87 -24.57 -2.50 4.81
CA ALA A 87 -24.26 -3.15 6.09
C ALA A 87 -23.36 -4.40 6.02
N SER A 88 -22.74 -4.68 4.86
CA SER A 88 -21.69 -5.68 4.71
C SER A 88 -20.30 -5.03 4.60
N THR A 89 -19.23 -5.81 4.49
CA THR A 89 -17.86 -5.33 4.22
C THR A 89 -17.32 -6.09 3.01
N PRO A 90 -17.72 -5.71 1.79
CA PRO A 90 -17.48 -6.46 0.57
C PRO A 90 -16.06 -6.19 0.01
N VAL A 91 -15.05 -6.58 0.79
CA VAL A 91 -13.63 -6.40 0.45
C VAL A 91 -12.99 -7.68 -0.09
N GLU A 92 -13.75 -8.77 -0.12
CA GLU A 92 -13.31 -10.08 -0.60
C GLU A 92 -13.76 -10.24 -2.06
N GLU A 93 -12.81 -10.41 -2.99
CA GLU A 93 -13.10 -10.54 -4.42
C GLU A 93 -14.05 -11.73 -4.72
N ASN A 94 -13.89 -12.86 -4.00
CA ASN A 94 -14.73 -14.06 -4.16
C ASN A 94 -16.11 -13.97 -3.49
N ASN A 95 -16.36 -12.94 -2.67
CA ASN A 95 -17.58 -12.75 -1.90
C ASN A 95 -18.10 -11.30 -2.02
N TYR A 96 -17.82 -10.68 -3.17
CA TYR A 96 -18.17 -9.29 -3.43
C TYR A 96 -19.69 -9.11 -3.59
N SER A 97 -20.28 -8.29 -2.72
CA SER A 97 -21.72 -8.01 -2.71
C SER A 97 -22.09 -6.64 -3.30
N GLY A 98 -21.12 -5.87 -3.82
CA GLY A 98 -21.34 -4.49 -4.26
C GLY A 98 -21.47 -3.50 -3.09
N LYS A 99 -21.66 -2.22 -3.41
CA LYS A 99 -21.78 -1.08 -2.48
C LYS A 99 -23.21 -0.61 -2.27
N LEU A 100 -23.96 -0.46 -3.36
CA LEU A 100 -25.26 0.21 -3.46
C LEU A 100 -26.29 -0.80 -4.00
N PRO A 101 -27.15 -1.39 -3.14
CA PRO A 101 -28.00 -2.53 -3.50
C PRO A 101 -28.83 -2.37 -4.77
N LEU A 102 -29.35 -1.17 -5.04
CA LEU A 102 -30.15 -0.88 -6.24
C LEU A 102 -29.33 -0.81 -7.54
N MET A 103 -28.01 -0.60 -7.45
CA MET A 103 -27.11 -0.42 -8.60
C MET A 103 -26.15 -1.59 -8.81
N ASP A 104 -25.78 -2.32 -7.75
CA ASP A 104 -24.74 -3.36 -7.80
C ASP A 104 -25.00 -4.57 -6.86
N GLY A 105 -26.22 -4.71 -6.35
CA GLY A 105 -26.55 -5.73 -5.36
C GLY A 105 -26.58 -7.18 -5.89
N THR A 106 -26.45 -7.39 -7.21
CA THR A 106 -26.39 -8.73 -7.82
C THR A 106 -25.29 -8.78 -8.89
N ALA A 107 -24.77 -9.97 -9.17
CA ALA A 107 -23.80 -10.19 -10.26
C ALA A 107 -24.31 -9.65 -11.60
N GLY A 108 -25.59 -9.90 -11.91
CA GLY A 108 -26.20 -9.39 -13.15
C GLY A 108 -26.28 -7.86 -13.20
N LEU A 109 -26.45 -7.17 -12.07
CA LEU A 109 -26.39 -5.71 -12.03
C LEU A 109 -24.95 -5.20 -12.19
N ARG A 110 -23.98 -5.84 -11.53
CA ARG A 110 -22.56 -5.45 -11.55
C ARG A 110 -21.90 -5.62 -12.92
N LEU A 111 -22.21 -6.72 -13.60
CA LEU A 111 -21.79 -6.94 -14.99
C LEU A 111 -22.75 -6.29 -16.00
N GLY A 112 -23.88 -5.78 -15.52
CA GLY A 112 -24.97 -5.14 -16.24
C GLY A 112 -25.64 -6.02 -17.31
N GLU A 113 -25.72 -7.31 -17.03
CA GLU A 113 -26.60 -8.28 -17.69
C GLU A 113 -28.08 -8.07 -17.30
N ALA A 114 -28.36 -7.46 -16.15
CA ALA A 114 -29.72 -7.27 -15.61
C ALA A 114 -30.28 -5.86 -15.81
N MET A 115 -29.46 -4.88 -16.21
CA MET A 115 -29.87 -3.51 -16.51
C MET A 115 -29.18 -3.01 -17.78
N LEU A 116 -29.98 -2.70 -18.80
CA LEU A 116 -29.52 -2.14 -20.09
C LEU A 116 -29.25 -0.63 -19.99
N LEU A 117 -28.45 -0.22 -19.02
CA LEU A 117 -27.94 1.15 -18.94
C LEU A 117 -26.65 1.26 -19.76
N PRO A 118 -26.39 2.40 -20.44
CA PRO A 118 -25.11 2.65 -21.10
C PRO A 118 -23.94 2.54 -20.11
N ASP A 119 -22.80 2.03 -20.56
CA ASP A 119 -21.58 1.83 -19.75
C ASP A 119 -21.12 3.08 -19.00
N SER A 120 -21.31 4.25 -19.61
CA SER A 120 -21.01 5.55 -18.99
C SER A 120 -21.83 5.81 -17.71
N MET A 121 -23.00 5.19 -17.57
CA MET A 121 -23.86 5.31 -16.40
C MET A 121 -23.64 4.16 -15.40
N ARG A 122 -22.97 3.08 -15.79
CA ARG A 122 -22.66 1.90 -14.97
C ARG A 122 -21.42 2.12 -14.09
N ARG A 123 -21.38 3.20 -13.32
CA ARG A 123 -20.19 3.56 -12.50
C ARG A 123 -19.76 2.47 -11.52
N SER A 124 -20.72 1.72 -10.98
CA SER A 124 -20.46 0.64 -10.02
C SER A 124 -19.71 -0.55 -10.60
N SER A 125 -19.74 -0.77 -11.92
CA SER A 125 -18.97 -1.87 -12.55
C SER A 125 -17.46 -1.59 -12.57
N LYS A 126 -17.06 -0.33 -12.37
CA LYS A 126 -15.66 0.11 -12.33
C LYS A 126 -15.06 0.13 -10.92
N TRP A 127 -15.88 -0.13 -9.89
CA TRP A 127 -15.42 -0.18 -8.50
C TRP A 127 -14.73 -1.51 -8.22
N GLY A 128 -13.78 -1.50 -7.29
CA GLY A 128 -13.03 -2.69 -6.85
C GLY A 128 -13.64 -3.31 -5.60
N ALA A 129 -13.11 -4.42 -5.10
CA ALA A 129 -13.44 -4.92 -3.77
C ALA A 129 -12.39 -4.42 -2.77
N ALA A 130 -12.61 -3.25 -2.16
CA ALA A 130 -11.62 -2.63 -1.27
C ALA A 130 -12.27 -1.76 -0.18
N GLY A 131 -11.61 -1.44 0.93
CA GLY A 131 -10.35 -1.95 1.50
C GLY A 131 -10.45 -2.03 3.03
N LEU A 132 -9.35 -2.32 3.74
CA LEU A 132 -9.33 -2.44 5.20
C LEU A 132 -8.28 -1.54 5.86
N ALA A 133 -8.59 -1.11 7.09
CA ALA A 133 -7.67 -0.39 7.95
C ALA A 133 -6.87 -1.37 8.81
N GLY A 134 -5.55 -1.38 8.64
CA GLY A 134 -4.62 -2.02 9.55
C GLY A 134 -4.15 -1.05 10.62
N VAL A 135 -4.26 -1.42 11.89
CA VAL A 135 -3.87 -0.59 13.04
C VAL A 135 -3.11 -1.44 14.05
N TRP A 136 -1.87 -1.07 14.34
CA TRP A 136 -1.07 -1.73 15.38
C TRP A 136 -1.29 -1.03 16.72
N ALA A 137 -2.30 -1.51 17.45
CA ALA A 137 -2.59 -1.11 18.82
C ALA A 137 -2.01 -2.10 19.84
N GLU A 138 -1.67 -1.62 21.03
CA GLU A 138 -1.18 -2.47 22.13
C GLU A 138 -2.31 -3.32 22.73
N GLU A 139 -3.53 -2.77 22.71
CA GLU A 139 -4.73 -3.40 23.25
C GLU A 139 -5.92 -3.19 22.30
N ASN A 140 -6.91 -4.10 22.38
CA ASN A 140 -8.19 -3.93 21.69
C ASN A 140 -9.15 -3.05 22.51
N THR A 141 -8.71 -1.84 22.83
CA THR A 141 -9.49 -0.79 23.50
C THR A 141 -9.63 0.41 22.56
N ARG A 142 -10.69 1.19 22.75
CA ARG A 142 -10.92 2.40 21.95
C ARG A 142 -9.71 3.34 22.06
N GLU A 143 -9.23 3.53 23.28
CA GLU A 143 -8.12 4.42 23.60
C GLU A 143 -6.84 3.98 22.89
N SER A 144 -6.45 2.70 23.03
CA SER A 144 -5.22 2.18 22.40
C SER A 144 -5.27 2.23 20.86
N ILE A 145 -6.45 1.99 20.27
CA ILE A 145 -6.66 2.10 18.82
C ILE A 145 -6.55 3.57 18.37
N PHE A 146 -7.18 4.51 19.09
CA PHE A 146 -7.08 5.93 18.74
C PHE A 146 -5.66 6.47 18.90
N ASP A 147 -4.94 6.04 19.94
CA ASP A 147 -3.53 6.39 20.11
C ASP A 147 -2.68 5.84 18.97
N ALA A 148 -3.00 4.64 18.45
CA ALA A 148 -2.33 4.05 17.29
C ALA A 148 -2.55 4.85 16.00
N LEU A 149 -3.80 5.29 15.78
CA LEU A 149 -4.13 6.19 14.67
C LEU A 149 -3.40 7.53 14.79
N LEU A 150 -3.31 8.11 15.99
CA LEU A 150 -2.60 9.38 16.23
C LEU A 150 -1.09 9.27 16.01
N ARG A 151 -0.46 8.17 16.44
CA ARG A 151 0.97 7.92 16.15
C ARG A 151 1.21 7.44 14.72
N LYS A 152 0.16 7.10 13.97
CA LYS A 152 0.16 6.71 12.55
C LYS A 152 0.79 5.33 12.33
N GLU A 153 0.70 4.46 13.32
CA GLU A 153 1.17 3.08 13.22
C GLU A 153 0.11 2.22 12.52
N THR A 154 -0.14 2.57 11.27
CA THR A 154 -1.26 2.10 10.46
C THR A 154 -0.81 1.72 9.06
N PHE A 155 -1.60 0.88 8.41
CA PHE A 155 -1.40 0.52 7.02
C PHE A 155 -2.76 0.31 6.33
N ALA A 156 -2.78 0.43 5.00
CA ALA A 156 -3.94 0.13 4.17
C ALA A 156 -3.80 -1.27 3.57
N THR A 157 -4.89 -2.02 3.47
CA THR A 157 -4.95 -3.18 2.57
C THR A 157 -6.03 -2.98 1.53
N SER A 158 -5.79 -3.48 0.32
CA SER A 158 -6.75 -3.38 -0.77
C SER A 158 -7.94 -4.32 -0.61
N GLY A 159 -7.89 -5.26 0.33
CA GLY A 159 -9.02 -6.13 0.66
C GLY A 159 -8.62 -7.29 1.57
N PRO A 160 -7.62 -8.10 1.17
CA PRO A 160 -7.09 -9.18 2.00
C PRO A 160 -6.52 -8.67 3.33
N ARG A 161 -6.57 -9.52 4.36
CA ARG A 161 -6.01 -9.28 5.70
C ARG A 161 -4.51 -9.53 5.78
N ILE A 162 -3.76 -9.03 4.78
CA ILE A 162 -2.29 -9.03 4.80
C ILE A 162 -1.85 -8.26 6.04
N SER A 163 -1.04 -8.89 6.89
CA SER A 163 -0.44 -8.21 8.03
C SER A 163 0.91 -7.64 7.62
N LEU A 164 1.13 -6.33 7.78
CA LEU A 164 2.37 -5.65 7.42
C LEU A 164 2.96 -4.89 8.61
N ARG A 165 4.22 -5.16 8.94
CA ARG A 165 5.04 -4.37 9.87
C ARG A 165 6.23 -3.77 9.15
N PHE A 166 6.55 -2.54 9.51
CA PHE A 166 7.63 -1.75 8.93
C PHE A 166 8.26 -0.89 10.02
N PHE A 167 9.57 -1.05 10.19
CA PHE A 167 10.38 -0.33 11.16
C PHE A 167 11.63 0.21 10.48
N GLY A 168 12.16 1.31 10.98
CA GLY A 168 13.43 1.88 10.53
C GLY A 168 14.29 2.34 11.70
N GLY A 169 15.60 2.21 11.58
CA GLY A 169 16.56 2.66 12.59
C GLY A 169 18.01 2.57 12.09
N PHE A 170 18.92 3.30 12.73
CA PHE A 170 20.35 3.26 12.39
C PHE A 170 21.14 2.20 13.17
N ASP A 171 20.58 1.73 14.30
CA ASP A 171 21.16 0.69 15.18
C ASP A 171 20.41 -0.64 15.06
N TYR A 172 19.98 -0.97 13.84
CA TYR A 172 19.42 -2.28 13.54
C TYR A 172 20.51 -3.22 13.04
N ARG A 173 20.51 -4.45 13.55
CA ARG A 173 21.43 -5.51 13.13
C ARG A 173 20.68 -6.64 12.45
N ALA A 174 21.30 -7.26 11.46
CA ALA A 174 20.66 -8.31 10.66
C ALA A 174 20.18 -9.52 11.49
N ASP A 175 20.89 -9.84 12.58
CA ASP A 175 20.55 -10.95 13.48
C ASP A 175 19.32 -10.67 14.36
N MET A 176 18.85 -9.41 14.44
CA MET A 176 17.64 -9.06 15.19
C MET A 176 16.40 -9.77 14.65
N MET A 177 16.30 -9.97 13.33
CA MET A 177 15.12 -10.59 12.69
C MET A 177 14.90 -12.05 13.10
N ASP A 178 15.93 -12.73 13.59
CA ASP A 178 15.85 -14.12 14.04
C ASP A 178 15.72 -14.24 15.57
N SER A 179 15.71 -13.10 16.28
CA SER A 179 15.54 -13.05 17.73
C SER A 179 14.06 -13.16 18.13
N THR A 180 13.79 -13.80 19.27
CA THR A 180 12.43 -13.94 19.81
C THR A 180 11.85 -12.62 20.33
N ASP A 181 12.72 -11.67 20.65
CA ASP A 181 12.41 -10.33 21.15
C ASP A 181 12.56 -9.25 20.06
N PHE A 182 12.59 -9.63 18.77
CA PHE A 182 12.74 -8.74 17.62
C PHE A 182 11.86 -7.49 17.72
N LEU A 183 10.58 -7.67 18.08
CA LEU A 183 9.61 -6.57 18.15
C LEU A 183 9.98 -5.55 19.24
N GLU A 184 10.38 -6.03 20.43
CA GLU A 184 10.82 -5.17 21.52
C GLU A 184 12.08 -4.38 21.11
N GLN A 185 13.03 -5.06 20.47
CA GLN A 185 14.26 -4.41 19.99
C GLN A 185 13.96 -3.38 18.87
N ALA A 186 13.03 -3.68 17.96
CA ALA A 186 12.65 -2.75 16.89
C ALA A 186 12.02 -1.46 17.47
N TYR A 187 11.10 -1.57 18.43
CA TYR A 187 10.57 -0.36 19.10
C TYR A 187 11.62 0.39 19.93
N ALA A 188 12.56 -0.33 20.55
CA ALA A 188 13.57 0.28 21.42
C ALA A 188 14.69 1.02 20.65
N ARG A 189 15.03 0.56 19.44
CA ARG A 189 16.22 1.02 18.68
C ARG A 189 15.88 1.84 17.43
N GLY A 190 14.61 2.06 17.14
CA GLY A 190 14.18 2.78 15.95
C GLY A 190 12.75 3.29 16.07
N VAL A 191 12.10 3.44 14.92
CA VAL A 191 10.71 3.91 14.83
C VAL A 191 9.87 2.95 14.00
N PRO A 192 8.58 2.75 14.35
CA PRO A 192 7.64 2.06 13.49
C PRO A 192 7.18 2.96 12.33
N MET A 193 6.45 2.37 11.37
CA MET A 193 5.67 3.11 10.38
C MET A 193 4.88 4.26 11.03
N GLY A 194 4.88 5.43 10.38
CA GLY A 194 4.31 6.65 10.96
C GLY A 194 5.30 7.49 11.78
N GLY A 195 6.51 6.97 12.06
CA GLY A 195 7.56 7.67 12.81
C GLY A 195 8.51 8.51 11.95
N THR A 196 9.37 9.28 12.62
CA THR A 196 10.43 10.07 11.98
C THR A 196 11.78 9.65 12.54
N LEU A 197 12.73 9.37 11.66
CA LEU A 197 14.14 9.23 11.94
C LEU A 197 14.77 10.63 11.98
N GLU A 198 15.36 10.99 13.12
CA GLU A 198 15.99 12.29 13.32
C GLU A 198 17.50 12.22 13.00
N PRO A 199 18.12 13.29 12.47
CA PRO A 199 19.55 13.34 12.18
C PRO A 199 20.45 12.95 13.36
N ALA A 200 20.05 13.35 14.57
CA ALA A 200 20.77 13.00 15.79
C ALA A 200 20.83 11.48 16.08
N SER A 201 20.02 10.69 15.37
CA SER A 201 20.01 9.22 15.44
C SER A 201 21.06 8.60 14.51
N VAL A 202 21.65 9.38 13.59
CA VAL A 202 22.75 8.94 12.73
C VAL A 202 23.99 8.71 13.62
N PRO A 203 24.55 7.49 13.63
CA PRO A 203 25.76 7.20 14.40
C PRO A 203 26.93 8.07 13.91
N PRO A 204 27.73 8.65 14.82
CA PRO A 204 28.94 9.37 14.43
C PRO A 204 29.90 8.42 13.71
N GLU A 205 30.74 8.95 12.82
CA GLU A 205 31.75 8.17 12.09
C GLU A 205 32.57 7.28 13.05
N GLY A 206 32.57 5.96 12.80
CA GLY A 206 33.25 4.97 13.65
C GLY A 206 32.44 4.44 14.84
N GLY A 207 31.17 4.85 15.01
CA GLY A 207 30.22 4.26 15.97
C GLY A 207 29.75 2.86 15.57
N SER A 208 29.06 2.16 16.48
CA SER A 208 28.58 0.79 16.28
C SER A 208 27.31 0.65 15.42
N GLY A 209 26.93 1.67 14.65
CA GLY A 209 25.75 1.67 13.77
C GLY A 209 26.08 2.11 12.35
N GLY A 210 25.15 1.88 11.41
CA GLY A 210 25.34 2.22 10.00
C GLY A 210 25.15 3.71 9.71
N SER A 211 25.87 4.26 8.74
CA SER A 211 25.68 5.64 8.25
C SER A 211 24.36 5.86 7.50
N ALA A 212 23.66 4.77 7.18
CA ALA A 212 22.37 4.75 6.49
C ALA A 212 21.32 3.99 7.31
N PRO A 213 20.05 4.43 7.29
CA PRO A 213 18.99 3.78 8.02
C PRO A 213 18.74 2.38 7.45
N THR A 214 18.46 1.45 8.35
CA THR A 214 18.12 0.09 8.01
C THR A 214 16.67 -0.17 8.40
N PHE A 215 15.97 -0.86 7.51
CA PHE A 215 14.56 -1.12 7.61
C PHE A 215 14.29 -2.61 7.79
N ALA A 216 13.43 -2.90 8.76
CA ALA A 216 12.94 -4.24 9.03
C ALA A 216 11.47 -4.32 8.62
N ILE A 217 11.17 -5.19 7.65
CA ILE A 217 9.85 -5.36 7.07
C ILE A 217 9.41 -6.81 7.26
N TRP A 218 8.16 -7.00 7.67
CA TRP A 218 7.56 -8.31 7.78
C TRP A 218 6.13 -8.27 7.26
N ALA A 219 5.85 -9.10 6.27
CA ALA A 219 4.49 -9.35 5.79
C ALA A 219 4.11 -10.83 5.95
N VAL A 220 2.85 -11.05 6.29
CA VAL A 220 2.22 -12.37 6.31
C VAL A 220 0.94 -12.27 5.50
N LYS A 221 0.69 -13.27 4.64
CA LYS A 221 -0.52 -13.31 3.81
C LYS A 221 -1.79 -13.31 4.67
N ASP A 222 -2.92 -12.95 4.06
CA ASP A 222 -4.22 -13.32 4.64
C ASP A 222 -4.28 -14.86 4.81
N PRO A 223 -4.60 -15.40 5.99
CA PRO A 223 -4.74 -16.85 6.21
C PRO A 223 -5.58 -17.55 5.14
N GLU A 224 -6.68 -16.92 4.69
CA GLU A 224 -7.61 -17.43 3.68
C GLU A 224 -7.31 -16.90 2.26
N GLY A 225 -6.34 -15.99 2.12
CA GLY A 225 -5.98 -15.36 0.84
C GLY A 225 -4.78 -15.98 0.12
N ALA A 226 -4.25 -15.23 -0.84
CA ALA A 226 -3.19 -15.69 -1.72
C ALA A 226 -1.80 -15.53 -1.11
N ASN A 227 -0.84 -16.31 -1.57
CA ASN A 227 0.55 -16.14 -1.17
C ASN A 227 1.11 -14.77 -1.61
N LEU A 228 2.16 -14.30 -0.94
CA LEU A 228 2.86 -13.06 -1.24
C LEU A 228 3.80 -13.24 -2.45
N ASP A 229 3.74 -12.29 -3.40
CA ASP A 229 4.70 -12.11 -4.50
C ASP A 229 6.00 -11.48 -3.97
N ARG A 230 5.89 -10.28 -3.38
CA ARG A 230 7.07 -9.48 -3.01
C ARG A 230 6.82 -8.46 -1.91
N LEU A 231 7.91 -8.00 -1.34
CA LEU A 231 8.01 -6.78 -0.53
C LEU A 231 8.78 -5.72 -1.29
N GLN A 232 8.28 -4.49 -1.23
CA GLN A 232 8.91 -3.30 -1.78
C GLN A 232 9.09 -2.24 -0.72
N VAL A 233 10.14 -1.44 -0.87
CA VAL A 233 10.28 -0.14 -0.21
C VAL A 233 10.22 0.94 -1.28
N ILE A 234 9.28 1.86 -1.12
CA ILE A 234 9.19 3.05 -1.96
C ILE A 234 9.86 4.18 -1.20
N LYS A 235 10.93 4.74 -1.78
CA LYS A 235 11.68 5.87 -1.25
C LYS A 235 11.32 7.11 -2.06
N GLY A 236 11.04 8.22 -1.38
CA GLY A 236 11.05 9.54 -1.97
C GLY A 236 12.08 10.43 -1.27
N TRP A 237 12.77 11.27 -2.01
CA TRP A 237 13.77 12.21 -1.47
C TRP A 237 13.74 13.52 -2.24
N VAL A 238 14.35 14.56 -1.68
CA VAL A 238 14.50 15.87 -2.33
C VAL A 238 15.97 16.13 -2.61
N ASP A 239 16.27 16.57 -3.83
CA ASP A 239 17.64 16.95 -4.20
C ASP A 239 18.00 18.36 -3.72
N ALA A 240 19.26 18.76 -3.93
CA ALA A 240 19.76 20.08 -3.54
C ALA A 240 19.08 21.26 -4.27
N SER A 241 18.31 21.01 -5.33
CA SER A 241 17.53 22.03 -6.04
C SER A 241 16.11 22.19 -5.48
N GLY A 242 15.71 21.32 -4.55
CA GLY A 242 14.35 21.27 -4.01
C GLY A 242 13.38 20.43 -4.84
N ALA A 243 13.86 19.68 -5.84
CA ALA A 243 13.03 18.79 -6.64
C ALA A 243 12.92 17.42 -5.98
N SER A 244 11.70 16.89 -5.84
CA SER A 244 11.50 15.54 -5.33
C SER A 244 11.69 14.46 -6.38
N HIS A 245 12.22 13.32 -5.95
CA HIS A 245 12.43 12.10 -6.73
C HIS A 245 11.82 10.92 -6.00
N GLU A 246 11.62 9.82 -6.72
CA GLU A 246 11.21 8.55 -6.13
C GLU A 246 11.91 7.36 -6.77
N THR A 247 12.03 6.28 -6.02
CA THR A 247 12.51 5.00 -6.50
C THR A 247 11.85 3.87 -5.73
N ILE A 248 11.77 2.69 -6.34
CA ILE A 248 11.14 1.50 -5.79
C ILE A 248 12.20 0.40 -5.71
N PHE A 249 12.38 -0.15 -4.52
CA PHE A 249 13.27 -1.27 -4.27
C PHE A 249 12.46 -2.53 -4.00
N ASP A 250 12.65 -3.58 -4.79
CA ASP A 250 12.19 -4.92 -4.45
C ASP A 250 13.15 -5.51 -3.40
N VAL A 251 12.70 -5.63 -2.15
CA VAL A 251 13.56 -5.98 -0.99
C VAL A 251 13.41 -7.42 -0.53
N ALA A 252 12.33 -8.09 -0.93
CA ALA A 252 12.18 -9.55 -0.83
C ALA A 252 11.26 -10.06 -1.94
N LEU A 253 11.61 -11.21 -2.52
CA LEU A 253 10.89 -11.84 -3.62
C LEU A 253 10.56 -13.29 -3.26
N SER A 254 9.38 -13.77 -3.65
CA SER A 254 9.03 -15.18 -3.57
C SER A 254 9.74 -16.04 -4.63
N ASP A 255 9.70 -17.35 -4.43
CA ASP A 255 10.09 -18.37 -5.43
C ASP A 255 11.55 -18.25 -5.91
N ASP A 256 12.45 -17.82 -5.01
CA ASP A 256 13.88 -17.60 -5.27
C ASP A 256 14.18 -16.66 -6.46
N ARG A 257 13.18 -15.88 -6.88
CA ARG A 257 13.33 -14.89 -7.96
C ARG A 257 14.36 -13.83 -7.55
N ARG A 258 15.03 -13.31 -8.57
CA ARG A 258 16.05 -12.26 -8.43
C ARG A 258 15.88 -11.24 -9.53
N ALA A 259 16.25 -10.00 -9.25
CA ALA A 259 16.38 -8.98 -10.26
C ALA A 259 17.40 -9.41 -11.34
N GLY A 260 17.09 -9.12 -12.60
CA GLY A 260 18.00 -9.28 -13.71
C GLY A 260 19.14 -8.25 -13.69
N PRO A 261 20.09 -8.34 -14.63
CA PRO A 261 21.18 -7.37 -14.76
C PRO A 261 20.72 -5.92 -15.00
N ASP A 262 19.51 -5.74 -15.50
CA ASP A 262 18.84 -4.45 -15.72
C ASP A 262 18.07 -3.95 -14.49
N GLY A 263 18.17 -4.65 -13.36
CA GLY A 263 17.45 -4.34 -12.12
C GLY A 263 15.99 -4.77 -12.11
N LYS A 264 15.45 -5.31 -13.22
CA LYS A 264 14.04 -5.70 -13.30
C LYS A 264 13.80 -7.07 -12.72
N VAL A 265 12.68 -7.21 -12.00
CA VAL A 265 12.26 -8.48 -11.43
C VAL A 265 11.29 -9.19 -12.39
N PRO A 266 11.53 -10.48 -12.73
CA PRO A 266 10.54 -11.26 -13.47
C PRO A 266 9.20 -11.34 -12.72
N ALA A 267 8.10 -11.18 -13.45
CA ALA A 267 6.75 -11.36 -12.90
C ALA A 267 6.62 -12.74 -12.23
N VAL A 268 5.87 -12.81 -11.13
CA VAL A 268 5.68 -14.06 -10.35
C VAL A 268 4.93 -15.15 -11.12
N GLY A 269 4.27 -14.78 -12.22
CA GLY A 269 3.35 -15.64 -12.95
C GLY A 269 1.91 -15.49 -12.45
N SER A 270 1.02 -16.37 -12.89
CA SER A 270 -0.38 -16.39 -12.44
C SER A 270 -0.86 -17.83 -12.36
N THR A 271 -1.59 -18.15 -11.28
CA THR A 271 -2.30 -19.42 -11.09
C THR A 271 -3.81 -19.27 -11.25
N VAL A 272 -4.27 -18.11 -11.73
CA VAL A 272 -5.68 -17.82 -11.97
C VAL A 272 -6.22 -18.74 -13.06
N ASP A 273 -7.26 -19.49 -12.72
CA ASP A 273 -8.15 -20.17 -13.65
C ASP A 273 -9.41 -19.32 -13.82
N VAL A 274 -9.52 -18.68 -14.98
CA VAL A 274 -10.64 -17.80 -15.32
C VAL A 274 -11.95 -18.59 -15.47
N ALA A 275 -11.88 -19.82 -16.01
CA ALA A 275 -13.07 -20.60 -16.32
C ALA A 275 -13.77 -21.10 -15.04
N SER A 276 -13.01 -21.49 -14.03
CA SER A 276 -13.55 -21.88 -12.73
C SER A 276 -13.57 -20.74 -11.70
N ALA A 277 -13.12 -19.54 -12.07
CA ALA A 277 -12.88 -18.41 -11.17
C ALA A 277 -12.17 -18.85 -9.88
N SER A 278 -10.98 -19.42 -10.03
CA SER A 278 -10.19 -19.93 -8.91
C SER A 278 -8.71 -19.64 -9.09
N TYR A 279 -7.91 -19.94 -8.08
CA TYR A 279 -6.45 -19.87 -8.15
C TYR A 279 -5.84 -20.90 -7.20
N SER A 280 -4.51 -21.11 -7.30
CA SER A 280 -3.79 -21.97 -6.35
C SER A 280 -2.58 -21.26 -5.75
N ASN A 281 -2.30 -21.56 -4.49
CA ASN A 281 -1.11 -21.09 -3.76
C ASN A 281 0.12 -21.96 -4.06
N SER A 282 0.30 -22.35 -5.32
CA SER A 282 1.44 -23.16 -5.79
C SER A 282 2.71 -22.33 -6.09
N ILE A 283 2.57 -21.00 -6.13
CA ILE A 283 3.64 -20.00 -6.23
C ILE A 283 3.50 -19.01 -5.07
N GLY A 284 4.48 -18.13 -4.87
CA GLY A 284 4.47 -17.15 -3.80
C GLY A 284 4.92 -17.71 -2.44
N ALA A 285 5.03 -16.84 -1.44
CA ALA A 285 5.39 -17.21 -0.07
C ALA A 285 4.28 -16.87 0.94
N SER A 286 4.11 -17.68 1.98
CA SER A 286 3.12 -17.39 3.05
C SER A 286 3.55 -16.23 3.95
N GLN A 287 4.85 -15.95 4.01
CA GLN A 287 5.44 -14.82 4.71
C GLN A 287 6.67 -14.33 3.94
N LEU A 288 6.92 -13.03 4.02
CA LEU A 288 8.15 -12.41 3.54
C LEU A 288 8.72 -11.52 4.64
N ARG A 289 10.04 -11.61 4.85
CA ARG A 289 10.79 -10.75 5.76
C ARG A 289 11.93 -10.12 4.97
N ALA A 290 12.19 -8.85 5.20
CA ALA A 290 13.29 -8.14 4.59
C ALA A 290 14.02 -7.31 5.65
N PHE A 291 15.35 -7.35 5.58
CA PHE A 291 16.23 -6.47 6.32
C PHE A 291 17.05 -5.70 5.30
N TRP A 292 16.71 -4.43 5.08
CA TRP A 292 17.18 -3.66 3.93
C TRP A 292 17.74 -2.31 4.39
N GLN A 293 18.99 -2.02 4.03
CA GLN A 293 19.61 -0.73 4.27
C GLN A 293 19.54 0.09 2.98
N ASP A 294 19.21 1.38 3.11
CA ASP A 294 19.14 2.28 1.95
C ASP A 294 20.54 2.47 1.31
N PRO A 295 20.76 1.98 0.07
CA PRO A 295 22.06 2.06 -0.58
C PRO A 295 22.39 3.46 -1.11
N GLU A 296 21.40 4.34 -1.21
CA GLU A 296 21.49 5.68 -1.79
C GLU A 296 21.16 6.75 -0.74
N PHE A 297 21.40 6.44 0.53
CA PHE A 297 21.10 7.36 1.63
C PHE A 297 22.06 8.57 1.61
N ASP A 298 21.48 9.75 1.74
CA ASP A 298 22.18 11.02 1.93
C ASP A 298 21.57 11.71 3.17
N SER A 299 22.38 11.89 4.21
CA SER A 299 21.93 12.47 5.48
C SER A 299 21.53 13.95 5.36
N GLY A 300 21.92 14.64 4.29
CA GLY A 300 21.53 16.02 4.00
C GLY A 300 20.18 16.16 3.30
N GLN A 301 19.51 15.06 2.94
CA GLN A 301 18.27 15.09 2.17
C GLN A 301 17.07 14.71 3.02
N GLU A 302 15.98 15.49 2.92
CA GLU A 302 14.68 15.03 3.42
C GLU A 302 14.23 13.82 2.60
N ALA A 303 13.75 12.79 3.30
CA ALA A 303 13.29 11.57 2.66
C ALA A 303 12.07 10.98 3.37
N PHE A 304 11.35 10.12 2.66
CA PHE A 304 10.36 9.23 3.25
C PHE A 304 10.48 7.84 2.63
N TYR A 305 10.06 6.84 3.40
CA TYR A 305 10.06 5.44 3.02
C TYR A 305 8.72 4.84 3.40
N TYR A 306 8.08 4.06 2.55
CA TYR A 306 6.98 3.20 2.98
C TYR A 306 7.09 1.82 2.33
N ALA A 307 6.57 0.82 3.02
CA ALA A 307 6.59 -0.55 2.56
C ALA A 307 5.32 -0.88 1.78
N ARG A 308 5.45 -1.66 0.70
CA ARG A 308 4.34 -2.26 -0.04
C ARG A 308 4.54 -3.77 -0.12
N ALA A 309 3.53 -4.53 0.29
CA ALA A 309 3.47 -5.98 0.09
C ALA A 309 2.49 -6.27 -1.04
N LEU A 310 2.85 -7.18 -1.95
CA LEU A 310 2.00 -7.63 -3.05
C LEU A 310 1.71 -9.13 -2.91
N GLU A 311 0.47 -9.53 -3.15
CA GLU A 311 0.09 -10.94 -3.33
C GLU A 311 0.23 -11.37 -4.79
N ILE A 312 0.32 -12.69 -5.01
CA ILE A 312 0.23 -13.27 -6.35
C ILE A 312 -1.14 -12.95 -6.97
N PRO A 313 -1.30 -12.98 -8.31
CA PRO A 313 -2.58 -12.71 -8.94
C PRO A 313 -3.71 -13.63 -8.45
N THR A 314 -4.87 -13.05 -8.15
CA THR A 314 -6.13 -13.74 -7.85
C THR A 314 -7.21 -13.32 -8.85
N PRO A 315 -8.32 -14.06 -9.00
CA PRO A 315 -9.43 -13.59 -9.83
C PRO A 315 -10.03 -12.31 -9.23
N ARG A 316 -10.33 -11.32 -10.06
CA ARG A 316 -11.11 -10.13 -9.66
C ARG A 316 -12.58 -10.53 -9.44
N TRP A 317 -13.35 -9.78 -8.66
CA TRP A 317 -14.77 -10.03 -8.39
C TRP A 317 -15.59 -10.19 -9.66
N SER A 318 -15.22 -9.46 -10.70
CA SER A 318 -15.88 -9.51 -12.00
C SER A 318 -15.71 -10.87 -12.69
N THR A 319 -14.60 -11.56 -12.43
CA THR A 319 -14.35 -12.94 -12.90
C THR A 319 -15.23 -13.94 -12.15
N TYR A 320 -15.36 -13.79 -10.82
CA TYR A 320 -16.28 -14.62 -10.03
C TYR A 320 -17.73 -14.44 -10.45
N ASP A 321 -18.16 -13.20 -10.67
CA ASP A 321 -19.52 -12.89 -11.12
C ASP A 321 -19.78 -13.46 -12.52
N ALA A 322 -18.81 -13.38 -13.43
CA ALA A 322 -18.95 -13.90 -14.80
C ALA A 322 -19.11 -15.43 -14.80
N ALA A 323 -18.28 -16.14 -14.03
CA ALA A 323 -18.42 -17.58 -13.83
C ALA A 323 -19.77 -17.96 -13.22
N ARG A 324 -20.29 -17.15 -12.28
CA ARG A 324 -21.61 -17.38 -11.66
C ARG A 324 -22.78 -17.22 -12.64
N LEU A 325 -22.65 -16.30 -13.59
CA LEU A 325 -23.68 -16.05 -14.61
C LEU A 325 -23.51 -16.92 -15.87
N GLY A 326 -22.35 -17.55 -16.07
CA GLY A 326 -22.02 -18.29 -17.28
C GLY A 326 -21.78 -17.37 -18.48
N VAL A 327 -21.18 -16.20 -18.27
CA VAL A 327 -20.81 -15.22 -19.30
C VAL A 327 -19.28 -15.04 -19.36
N ASP A 328 -18.80 -14.36 -20.39
CA ASP A 328 -17.36 -14.05 -20.52
C ASP A 328 -16.92 -13.06 -19.43
N ALA A 329 -15.77 -13.33 -18.80
CA ALA A 329 -15.21 -12.46 -17.78
C ALA A 329 -14.64 -11.17 -18.40
N PRO A 330 -14.97 -9.98 -17.87
CA PRO A 330 -14.38 -8.74 -18.34
C PRO A 330 -12.93 -8.59 -17.87
N GLU A 331 -12.12 -7.87 -18.64
CA GLU A 331 -10.76 -7.51 -18.24
C GLU A 331 -10.74 -6.37 -17.20
N PRO A 332 -9.80 -6.38 -16.24
CA PRO A 332 -8.83 -7.46 -16.02
C PRO A 332 -9.47 -8.67 -15.34
N THR A 333 -9.14 -9.87 -15.83
CA THR A 333 -9.64 -11.13 -15.24
C THR A 333 -8.98 -11.50 -13.91
N GLY A 334 -7.86 -10.87 -13.58
CA GLY A 334 -7.17 -11.04 -12.30
C GLY A 334 -6.64 -9.73 -11.73
N ILE A 335 -6.34 -9.75 -10.44
CA ILE A 335 -5.88 -8.60 -9.66
C ILE A 335 -4.73 -9.02 -8.74
N GLN A 336 -3.80 -8.10 -8.48
CA GLN A 336 -2.72 -8.28 -7.50
C GLN A 336 -2.96 -7.36 -6.31
N GLU A 337 -3.55 -7.97 -5.28
CA GLU A 337 -3.86 -7.35 -4.00
C GLU A 337 -2.60 -6.96 -3.23
N ARG A 338 -2.75 -6.01 -2.31
CA ARG A 338 -1.62 -5.35 -1.68
C ARG A 338 -1.91 -4.76 -0.31
N ALA A 339 -0.84 -4.59 0.46
CA ALA A 339 -0.82 -3.76 1.65
C ALA A 339 0.22 -2.65 1.52
N ILE A 340 -0.08 -1.46 2.04
CA ILE A 340 0.79 -0.28 2.01
C ILE A 340 0.89 0.32 3.41
N SER A 341 2.11 0.41 3.94
CA SER A 341 2.35 0.98 5.27
C SER A 341 2.25 2.51 5.28
N SER A 342 2.04 3.08 6.46
CA SER A 342 2.40 4.48 6.68
C SER A 342 3.89 4.70 6.43
N ALA A 343 4.25 5.92 6.02
CA ALA A 343 5.65 6.24 5.77
C ALA A 343 6.44 6.41 7.08
N ILE A 344 7.74 6.13 7.00
CA ILE A 344 8.76 6.59 7.93
C ILE A 344 9.46 7.76 7.26
N TRP A 345 9.56 8.90 7.93
CA TRP A 345 10.27 10.06 7.42
C TRP A 345 11.71 10.08 7.92
N TYR A 346 12.62 10.65 7.15
CA TYR A 346 13.92 11.11 7.62
C TYR A 346 14.01 12.61 7.38
N ARG A 347 14.45 13.33 8.41
CA ARG A 347 14.70 14.77 8.32
C ARG A 347 16.16 14.99 7.95
N GLY A 348 16.45 15.84 6.96
CA GLY A 348 17.82 16.19 6.58
C GLY A 348 18.49 17.09 7.63
N GLU A 349 19.83 17.10 7.67
CA GLU A 349 20.62 18.02 8.51
C GLU A 349 20.52 19.50 8.11
#